data_AF-A0A949XWU0-F1
#
_entry.id   AF-A0A949XWU0-F1
#
_cell.length_a   1.000
_cell.length_b   1.000
_cell.length_c   1.000
_cell.angle_alpha   90.00
_cell.angle_beta   90.00
_cell.angle_gamma   90.00
#
_symmetry.space_group_name_H-M   'P 1'
#
loop_
_entity.id
_entity.type
_entity.pdbx_description
1 polymer ?
#
loop_
_entity_poly.entity_id
_entity_poly.type
_entity_poly.pdbx_seq_one_letter_code
_entity_poly.pdbx_strand_id
1 'polypeptide(L)'
;MVTIVESGTRASALEQRFLLRDVGWEGYETMLKLVGDRPIRLTYDRGDLELMSPSLEHEEYRELLDLLVWLVAAGLRIPCRGAGLTTWRRMAKDRGLEADACFYLASFPRVSGKRTTIDLEVDPPPDLAIEVEISRSTLGRMGIYAALGVPEVWRFDGEALRVEQLQADGTYTTVANSRSFPFLAPEEVVRWVRLADTHSGYFVPFARISHLRFQISNQQIGAQNPWGPYETIEDRDEWLRQLQDWIREELAPRLGGG
;
A
#
# COMPACT_ATOMS: atom_id res chain seq x y z
N MET A 1 9.92 32.55 -10.19
CA MET A 1 10.49 32.08 -11.47
C MET A 1 10.73 30.60 -11.30
N VAL A 2 9.90 29.75 -11.89
CA VAL A 2 10.02 28.29 -11.75
C VAL A 2 11.02 27.81 -12.80
N THR A 3 12.11 27.20 -12.37
CA THR A 3 13.10 26.61 -13.28
C THR A 3 12.69 25.19 -13.59
N ILE A 4 12.22 24.95 -14.81
CA ILE A 4 11.96 23.61 -15.32
C ILE A 4 13.28 23.06 -15.86
N VAL A 5 13.77 21.96 -15.29
CA VAL A 5 14.91 21.22 -15.85
C VAL A 5 14.34 20.02 -16.58
N GLU A 6 14.28 20.09 -17.90
CA GLU A 6 13.94 18.94 -18.76
C GLU A 6 15.22 18.15 -19.09
N SER A 7 15.24 16.85 -18.83
CA SER A 7 16.19 15.91 -19.40
C SER A 7 15.56 15.21 -20.61
N GLY A 8 16.21 15.29 -21.78
CA GLY A 8 15.61 15.08 -23.10
C GLY A 8 15.22 13.65 -23.54
N THR A 9 14.19 13.65 -24.39
CA THR A 9 13.94 12.87 -25.62
C THR A 9 13.98 11.32 -25.60
N ARG A 10 12.84 10.70 -25.32
CA ARG A 10 12.01 9.81 -26.19
C ARG A 10 10.84 9.33 -25.32
N ALA A 11 9.63 9.23 -25.86
CA ALA A 11 8.51 8.64 -25.13
C ALA A 11 8.84 7.16 -24.81
N SER A 12 9.35 6.90 -23.62
CA SER A 12 9.65 5.57 -23.11
C SER A 12 8.58 5.14 -22.12
N ALA A 13 8.32 3.83 -22.06
CA ALA A 13 7.50 3.12 -21.08
C ALA A 13 8.05 3.20 -19.63
N LEU A 14 8.71 4.30 -19.26
CA LEU A 14 9.34 4.53 -17.97
C LEU A 14 8.54 5.58 -17.21
N GLU A 15 8.52 5.45 -15.88
CA GLU A 15 7.97 6.46 -14.98
C GLU A 15 8.57 7.84 -15.30
N GLN A 16 7.71 8.87 -15.31
CA GLN A 16 8.16 10.25 -15.47
C GLN A 16 8.05 10.98 -14.14
N ARG A 17 9.14 11.62 -13.72
CA ARG A 17 9.18 12.43 -12.50
C ARG A 17 9.65 13.84 -12.81
N PHE A 18 8.99 14.83 -12.20
CA PHE A 18 9.33 16.23 -12.33
C PHE A 18 9.40 16.86 -10.94
N LEU A 19 10.50 17.56 -10.65
CA LEU A 19 10.68 18.27 -9.39
C LEU A 19 10.48 19.78 -9.61
N LEU A 20 9.56 20.36 -8.85
CA LEU A 20 9.38 21.79 -8.72
C LEU A 20 9.91 22.23 -7.36
N ARG A 21 10.73 23.28 -7.33
CA ARG A 21 11.27 23.87 -6.10
C ARG A 21 10.57 25.18 -5.76
N ASP A 22 10.70 25.58 -4.51
CA ASP A 22 10.14 26.82 -3.96
C ASP A 22 8.61 26.90 -4.07
N VAL A 23 7.93 25.75 -3.98
CA VAL A 23 6.47 25.64 -3.95
C VAL A 23 5.99 25.74 -2.50
N GLY A 24 5.39 26.86 -2.11
CA GLY A 24 4.75 26.98 -0.80
C GLY A 24 3.52 26.07 -0.64
N TRP A 25 3.04 25.89 0.60
CA TRP A 25 1.88 25.05 0.92
C TRP A 25 0.65 25.36 0.05
N GLU A 26 0.31 26.63 -0.13
CA GLU A 26 -0.82 27.05 -0.98
C GLU A 26 -0.64 26.62 -2.44
N GLY A 27 0.61 26.62 -2.93
CA GLY A 27 0.96 26.13 -4.26
C GLY A 27 0.75 24.62 -4.37
N TYR A 28 1.16 23.86 -3.35
CA TYR A 28 0.91 22.43 -3.27
C TYR A 28 -0.60 22.10 -3.26
N GLU A 29 -1.39 22.80 -2.44
CA GLU A 29 -2.84 22.61 -2.40
C GLU A 29 -3.53 22.97 -3.73
N THR A 30 -3.03 24.01 -4.40
CA THR A 30 -3.50 24.38 -5.74
C THR A 30 -3.18 23.28 -6.75
N MET A 31 -1.97 22.72 -6.70
CA MET A 31 -1.57 21.61 -7.58
C MET A 31 -2.39 20.35 -7.35
N LEU A 32 -2.71 20.00 -6.10
CA LEU A 32 -3.62 18.90 -5.78
C LEU A 32 -4.99 19.08 -6.43
N LYS A 33 -5.59 20.26 -6.30
CA LYS A 33 -6.90 20.57 -6.90
C LYS A 33 -6.86 20.54 -8.42
N LEU A 34 -5.76 21.04 -9.00
CA LEU A 34 -5.57 21.01 -10.44
C LEU A 34 -5.45 19.57 -10.91
N VAL A 35 -4.53 18.78 -10.35
CA VAL A 35 -4.30 17.36 -10.72
C VAL A 35 -5.60 16.57 -10.62
N GLY A 36 -6.34 16.71 -9.52
CA GLY A 36 -7.60 15.98 -9.31
C GLY A 36 -7.40 14.47 -9.40
N ASP A 37 -8.31 13.77 -10.08
CA ASP A 37 -8.29 12.31 -10.19
C ASP A 37 -7.40 11.78 -11.33
N ARG A 38 -6.52 12.62 -11.88
CA ARG A 38 -5.59 12.19 -12.94
C ARG A 38 -4.54 11.25 -12.35
N PRO A 39 -3.96 10.33 -13.15
CA PRO A 39 -2.94 9.38 -12.69
C PRO A 39 -1.56 10.08 -12.55
N ILE A 40 -1.53 11.18 -11.80
CA ILE A 40 -0.33 11.94 -11.48
C ILE A 40 -0.25 11.98 -9.96
N ARG A 41 0.79 11.38 -9.40
CA ARG A 41 1.04 11.37 -7.96
C ARG A 41 1.82 12.61 -7.56
N LEU A 42 1.42 13.22 -6.44
CA LEU A 42 2.12 14.37 -5.86
C LEU A 42 2.82 14.01 -4.55
N THR A 43 4.08 14.41 -4.42
CA THR A 43 4.87 14.30 -3.19
C THR A 43 5.42 15.67 -2.83
N TYR A 44 5.24 16.11 -1.58
CA TYR A 44 5.62 17.42 -1.09
C TYR A 44 6.45 17.33 0.19
N ASP A 45 7.62 17.96 0.21
CA ASP A 45 8.47 18.15 1.39
C ASP A 45 9.06 19.57 1.41
N ARG A 46 8.53 20.44 2.28
CA ARG A 46 9.13 21.74 2.65
C ARG A 46 9.62 22.59 1.48
N GLY A 47 8.74 22.85 0.51
CA GLY A 47 9.07 23.67 -0.66
C GLY A 47 9.36 22.87 -1.93
N ASP A 48 9.68 21.58 -1.81
CA ASP A 48 9.92 20.72 -2.95
C ASP A 48 8.68 19.88 -3.27
N LEU A 49 8.17 19.99 -4.50
CA LEU A 49 7.03 19.25 -5.03
C LEU A 49 7.48 18.35 -6.18
N GLU A 50 7.41 17.03 -5.98
CA GLU A 50 7.59 16.04 -7.03
C GLU A 50 6.24 15.61 -7.62
N LEU A 51 6.14 15.65 -8.95
CA LEU A 51 5.06 15.06 -9.72
C LEU A 51 5.57 13.77 -10.36
N MET A 52 4.77 12.71 -10.27
CA MET A 52 5.10 11.42 -10.85
C MET A 52 3.94 10.92 -11.71
N SER A 53 4.24 10.47 -12.93
CA SER A 53 3.35 9.63 -13.74
C SER A 53 3.85 8.19 -13.64
N PRO A 54 3.14 7.29 -12.95
CA PRO A 54 3.50 5.87 -12.84
C PRO A 54 3.55 5.20 -14.21
N SER A 55 4.40 4.17 -14.35
CA SER A 55 4.40 3.27 -15.50
C SER A 55 3.30 2.22 -15.36
N LEU A 56 2.99 1.49 -16.44
CA LEU A 56 2.06 0.36 -16.38
C LEU A 56 2.56 -0.71 -15.40
N GLU A 57 3.85 -1.05 -15.46
CA GLU A 57 4.50 -2.01 -14.56
C GLU A 57 4.36 -1.60 -13.08
N HIS A 58 4.51 -0.30 -12.77
CA HIS A 58 4.28 0.21 -11.42
C HIS A 58 2.85 -0.08 -10.95
N GLU A 59 1.85 0.27 -11.78
CA GLU A 59 0.44 0.07 -11.42
C GLU A 59 0.10 -1.42 -11.29
N GLU A 60 0.65 -2.28 -12.13
CA GLU A 60 0.46 -3.74 -12.05
C GLU A 60 0.98 -4.29 -10.71
N TYR A 61 2.19 -3.93 -10.30
CA TYR A 61 2.72 -4.35 -8.99
C TYR A 61 1.94 -3.76 -7.82
N ARG A 62 1.51 -2.50 -7.92
CA ARG A 62 0.67 -1.86 -6.91
C ARG A 62 -0.66 -2.61 -6.75
N GLU A 63 -1.31 -2.96 -7.84
CA GLU A 63 -2.58 -3.69 -7.84
C GLU A 63 -2.45 -5.09 -7.28
N LEU A 64 -1.36 -5.80 -7.62
CA LEU A 64 -1.04 -7.11 -7.06
C LEU A 64 -0.84 -7.03 -5.54
N LEU A 65 -0.03 -6.09 -5.05
CA LEU A 65 0.22 -5.93 -3.63
C LEU A 65 -1.05 -5.50 -2.86
N ASP A 66 -1.86 -4.60 -3.43
CA ASP A 66 -3.15 -4.20 -2.87
C ASP A 66 -4.11 -5.40 -2.74
N LEU A 67 -4.24 -6.19 -3.81
CA LEU A 67 -5.05 -7.40 -3.83
C LEU A 67 -4.60 -8.41 -2.78
N LEU A 68 -3.29 -8.64 -2.63
CA LEU A 68 -2.75 -9.55 -1.62
C LEU A 68 -3.20 -9.15 -0.21
N VAL A 69 -3.07 -7.86 0.14
CA VAL A 69 -3.46 -7.38 1.48
C VAL A 69 -4.96 -7.60 1.72
N TRP A 70 -5.81 -7.30 0.74
CA TRP A 70 -7.24 -7.57 0.83
C TRP A 70 -7.55 -9.05 1.03
N LEU A 71 -6.90 -9.93 0.27
CA LEU A 71 -7.13 -11.38 0.35
C LEU A 71 -6.66 -11.96 1.69
N VAL A 72 -5.50 -11.52 2.19
CA VAL A 72 -5.01 -11.93 3.52
C VAL A 72 -5.92 -11.42 4.62
N ALA A 73 -6.33 -10.15 4.58
CA ALA A 73 -7.21 -9.58 5.57
C ALA A 73 -8.59 -10.27 5.59
N ALA A 74 -9.19 -10.48 4.41
CA ALA A 74 -10.46 -11.20 4.29
C ALA A 74 -10.35 -12.65 4.78
N GLY A 75 -9.29 -13.35 4.37
CA GLY A 75 -9.04 -14.74 4.75
C GLY A 75 -8.88 -14.95 6.25
N LEU A 76 -8.32 -13.96 6.95
CA LEU A 76 -8.11 -13.97 8.40
C LEU A 76 -9.16 -13.18 9.19
N ARG A 77 -10.21 -12.68 8.52
CA ARG A 77 -11.26 -11.85 9.12
C ARG A 77 -10.73 -10.62 9.87
N ILE A 78 -9.61 -10.06 9.40
CA ILE A 78 -9.03 -8.83 9.92
C ILE A 78 -9.83 -7.66 9.34
N PRO A 79 -10.44 -6.80 10.17
CA PRO A 79 -11.07 -5.58 9.69
C PRO A 79 -10.06 -4.72 8.93
N CYS A 80 -10.38 -4.38 7.69
CA CYS A 80 -9.47 -3.70 6.78
C CYS A 80 -10.19 -2.61 6.00
N ARG A 81 -9.49 -1.49 5.82
CA ARG A 81 -9.88 -0.44 4.89
C ARG A 81 -8.67 0.04 4.10
N GLY A 82 -8.73 -0.11 2.78
CA GLY A 82 -7.81 0.55 1.86
C GLY A 82 -8.05 2.06 1.79
N ALA A 83 -6.96 2.82 1.68
CA ALA A 83 -6.97 4.27 1.53
C ALA A 83 -5.87 4.78 0.56
N GLY A 84 -5.38 3.94 -0.36
CA GLY A 84 -4.32 4.25 -1.33
C GLY A 84 -4.65 5.34 -2.36
N LEU A 85 -5.92 5.74 -2.47
CA LEU A 85 -6.35 6.88 -3.30
C LEU A 85 -6.50 8.19 -2.48
N THR A 86 -6.14 8.17 -1.18
CA THR A 86 -6.23 9.34 -0.32
C THR A 86 -4.85 10.01 -0.23
N THR A 87 -4.77 11.29 -0.57
CA THR A 87 -3.59 12.11 -0.29
C THR A 87 -3.42 12.27 1.22
N TRP A 88 -2.29 11.78 1.74
CA TRP A 88 -1.92 11.92 3.15
C TRP A 88 -1.10 13.18 3.35
N ARG A 89 -1.58 14.08 4.21
CA ARG A 89 -0.92 15.37 4.41
C ARG A 89 -1.05 15.86 5.85
N ARG A 90 -0.01 16.58 6.29
CA ARG A 90 0.00 17.32 7.56
C ARG A 90 0.60 18.70 7.32
N MET A 91 -0.26 19.71 7.34
CA MET A 91 0.18 21.10 7.17
C MET A 91 1.17 21.51 8.26
N ALA A 92 0.96 21.04 9.50
CA ALA A 92 1.87 21.29 10.61
C ALA A 92 3.29 20.71 10.40
N LYS A 93 3.45 19.78 9.46
CA LYS A 93 4.74 19.17 9.08
C LYS A 93 5.26 19.67 7.74
N ASP A 94 4.51 20.54 7.06
CA ASP A 94 4.81 21.06 5.73
C ASP A 94 5.14 19.94 4.71
N ARG A 95 4.33 18.87 4.78
CA ARG A 95 4.56 17.59 4.14
C ARG A 95 3.27 16.93 3.67
N GLY A 96 3.32 16.30 2.50
CA GLY A 96 2.23 15.49 1.98
C GLY A 96 2.69 14.50 0.93
N LEU A 97 2.04 13.35 0.83
CA LEU A 97 2.32 12.34 -0.18
C LEU A 97 1.06 11.54 -0.50
N GLU A 98 1.06 10.92 -1.67
CA GLU A 98 0.13 9.85 -2.03
C GLU A 98 0.87 8.52 -1.98
N ALA A 99 0.39 7.60 -1.15
CA ALA A 99 0.90 6.24 -1.09
C ALA A 99 0.42 5.46 -2.32
N ASP A 100 1.20 4.48 -2.77
CA ASP A 100 0.78 3.62 -3.88
C ASP A 100 -0.39 2.72 -3.42
N ALA A 101 -0.29 2.17 -2.21
CA ALA A 101 -1.42 1.67 -1.45
C ALA A 101 -1.23 1.91 0.05
N CYS A 102 -2.32 1.91 0.83
CA CYS A 102 -2.22 1.91 2.29
C CYS A 102 -3.49 1.38 2.94
N PHE A 103 -3.37 0.90 4.18
CA PHE A 103 -4.41 0.16 4.86
C PHE A 103 -4.53 0.58 6.32
N TYR A 104 -5.77 0.83 6.73
CA TYR A 104 -6.16 0.78 8.12
C TYR A 104 -6.53 -0.66 8.45
N LEU A 105 -5.69 -1.24 9.30
CA LEU A 105 -5.87 -2.55 9.87
C LEU A 105 -6.14 -2.33 11.36
N ALA A 106 -5.12 -2.31 12.23
CA ALA A 106 -5.32 -2.28 13.68
C ALA A 106 -6.05 -1.00 14.12
N SER A 107 -5.84 0.07 13.35
CA SER A 107 -6.48 1.36 13.53
C SER A 107 -7.86 1.46 12.85
N PHE A 108 -8.34 0.42 12.14
CA PHE A 108 -9.65 0.41 11.48
C PHE A 108 -10.81 0.87 12.38
N PRO A 109 -10.95 0.39 13.64
CA PRO A 109 -12.05 0.81 14.50
C PRO A 109 -12.11 2.33 14.75
N ARG A 110 -10.96 3.02 14.66
CA ARG A 110 -10.84 4.46 14.88
C ARG A 110 -11.28 5.28 13.66
N VAL A 111 -11.31 4.69 12.47
CA VAL A 111 -11.66 5.36 11.21
C VAL A 111 -12.91 4.79 10.54
N SER A 112 -13.51 3.74 11.09
CA SER A 112 -14.64 3.00 10.50
C SER A 112 -15.88 3.87 10.24
N GLY A 113 -16.14 4.88 11.08
CA GLY A 113 -17.26 5.83 10.92
C GLY A 113 -17.04 6.93 9.88
N LYS A 114 -15.83 7.06 9.31
CA LYS A 114 -15.46 8.19 8.45
C LYS A 114 -15.62 7.86 6.98
N ARG A 115 -16.69 8.28 6.31
CA ARG A 115 -16.90 7.95 4.89
C ARG A 115 -16.12 8.81 3.90
N THR A 116 -15.95 10.10 4.17
CA THR A 116 -15.48 11.07 3.17
C THR A 116 -14.08 11.62 3.42
N THR A 117 -13.63 11.71 4.68
CA THR A 117 -12.38 12.39 5.01
C THR A 117 -11.73 11.76 6.24
N ILE A 118 -10.42 11.53 6.15
CA ILE A 118 -9.54 11.18 7.27
C ILE A 118 -8.57 12.34 7.42
N ASP A 119 -8.51 12.92 8.62
CA ASP A 119 -7.67 14.07 8.94
C ASP A 119 -6.52 13.61 9.84
N LEU A 120 -5.31 13.52 9.28
CA LEU A 120 -4.13 13.04 10.01
C LEU A 120 -3.69 13.93 11.16
N GLU A 121 -4.26 15.13 11.35
CA GLU A 121 -4.02 15.94 12.54
C GLU A 121 -4.75 15.37 13.77
N VAL A 122 -5.85 14.62 13.58
CA VAL A 122 -6.66 14.04 14.67
C VAL A 122 -6.82 12.52 14.58
N ASP A 123 -6.75 11.97 13.37
CA ASP A 123 -6.88 10.55 13.08
C ASP A 123 -5.53 9.84 13.11
N PRO A 124 -5.51 8.53 13.39
CA PRO A 124 -4.30 7.76 13.19
C PRO A 124 -3.88 7.78 11.72
N PRO A 125 -2.57 7.66 11.44
CA PRO A 125 -2.10 7.28 10.12
C PRO A 125 -2.55 5.84 9.76
N PRO A 126 -2.51 5.44 8.47
CA PRO A 126 -2.68 4.04 8.09
C PRO A 126 -1.64 3.17 8.81
N ASP A 127 -2.00 1.93 9.12
CA ASP A 127 -1.12 0.99 9.82
C ASP A 127 -0.04 0.41 8.89
N LEU A 128 -0.36 0.30 7.60
CA LEU A 128 0.54 -0.18 6.55
C LEU A 128 0.44 0.74 5.34
N ALA A 129 1.58 1.21 4.82
CA ALA A 129 1.69 1.78 3.48
C ALA A 129 2.51 0.86 2.57
N ILE A 130 2.28 0.94 1.27
CA ILE A 130 3.00 0.21 0.22
C ILE A 130 3.55 1.24 -0.75
N GLU A 131 4.80 1.02 -1.13
CA GLU A 131 5.57 1.80 -2.08
C GLU A 131 6.18 0.90 -3.14
N VAL A 132 5.90 1.17 -4.40
CA VAL A 132 6.47 0.49 -5.57
C VAL A 132 7.56 1.41 -6.14
N GLU A 133 8.82 0.97 -6.01
CA GLU A 133 10.01 1.77 -6.32
C GLU A 133 10.68 1.31 -7.63
N ILE A 134 9.94 1.29 -8.75
CA ILE A 134 10.54 0.96 -10.07
C ILE A 134 11.52 2.04 -10.52
N SER A 135 11.20 3.31 -10.30
CA SER A 135 12.16 4.40 -10.40
C SER A 135 12.36 5.12 -9.06
N ARG A 136 13.54 5.70 -8.88
CA ARG A 136 13.87 6.42 -7.65
C ARG A 136 13.15 7.77 -7.61
N SER A 137 12.45 8.03 -6.51
CA SER A 137 12.00 9.38 -6.16
C SER A 137 13.20 10.29 -5.84
N THR A 138 13.08 11.56 -6.20
CA THR A 138 14.02 12.61 -5.81
C THR A 138 13.83 13.01 -4.36
N LEU A 139 12.61 12.84 -3.84
CA LEU A 139 12.25 13.15 -2.46
C LEU A 139 12.42 11.93 -1.56
N GLY A 140 12.88 12.16 -0.34
CA GLY A 140 13.00 11.13 0.69
C GLY A 140 11.64 10.71 1.24
N ARG A 141 10.84 9.98 0.46
CA ARG A 141 9.46 9.56 0.81
C ARG A 141 9.37 8.87 2.17
N MET A 142 10.37 8.05 2.54
CA MET A 142 10.46 7.44 3.87
C MET A 142 10.52 8.48 5.00
N GLY A 143 11.22 9.60 4.81
CA GLY A 143 11.24 10.68 5.79
C GLY A 143 9.89 11.41 5.92
N ILE A 144 9.12 11.47 4.83
CA ILE A 144 7.77 12.02 4.83
C ILE A 144 6.83 11.06 5.57
N TYR A 145 6.85 9.77 5.25
CA TYR A 145 6.11 8.74 5.98
C TYR A 145 6.37 8.75 7.48
N ALA A 146 7.63 8.89 7.88
CA ALA A 146 8.02 8.98 9.29
C ALA A 146 7.40 10.21 9.97
N ALA A 147 7.39 11.37 9.31
CA ALA A 147 6.74 12.57 9.85
C ALA A 147 5.21 12.49 9.87
N LEU A 148 4.61 11.72 8.96
CA LEU A 148 3.18 11.38 8.99
C LEU A 148 2.88 10.29 10.05
N GLY A 149 3.90 9.61 10.58
CA GLY A 149 3.79 8.65 11.66
C GLY A 149 3.30 7.26 11.23
N VAL A 150 3.43 6.92 9.94
CA VAL A 150 3.02 5.61 9.43
C VAL A 150 3.90 4.52 10.06
N PRO A 151 3.36 3.55 10.81
CA PRO A 151 4.19 2.64 11.60
C PRO A 151 4.91 1.58 10.77
N GLU A 152 4.39 1.23 9.58
CA GLU A 152 5.01 0.26 8.68
C GLU A 152 4.88 0.67 7.21
N VAL A 153 5.96 0.51 6.46
CA VAL A 153 5.97 0.71 5.00
C VAL A 153 6.59 -0.53 4.33
N TRP A 154 5.88 -1.09 3.36
CA TRP A 154 6.41 -2.12 2.46
C TRP A 154 6.95 -1.46 1.20
N ARG A 155 8.22 -1.72 0.87
CA ARG A 155 8.88 -1.17 -0.31
C ARG A 155 9.21 -2.30 -1.28
N PHE A 156 8.63 -2.26 -2.46
CA PHE A 156 8.84 -3.25 -3.49
C PHE A 156 9.54 -2.63 -4.69
N ASP A 157 10.73 -3.11 -5.06
CA ASP A 157 11.53 -2.56 -6.15
C ASP A 157 11.38 -3.33 -7.48
N GLY A 158 10.34 -4.16 -7.60
CA GLY A 158 10.14 -5.08 -8.71
C GLY A 158 10.84 -6.43 -8.50
N GLU A 159 11.83 -6.51 -7.61
CA GLU A 159 12.57 -7.74 -7.36
C GLU A 159 12.39 -8.29 -5.96
N ALA A 160 12.45 -7.40 -4.95
CA ALA A 160 12.44 -7.73 -3.53
C ALA A 160 11.49 -6.81 -2.76
N LEU A 161 10.89 -7.37 -1.69
CA LEU A 161 10.09 -6.62 -0.73
C LEU A 161 10.92 -6.34 0.52
N ARG A 162 11.07 -5.06 0.89
CA ARG A 162 11.62 -4.63 2.17
C ARG A 162 10.48 -4.19 3.08
N VAL A 163 10.47 -4.70 4.31
CA VAL A 163 9.51 -4.29 5.34
C VAL A 163 10.20 -3.32 6.28
N GLU A 164 9.73 -2.09 6.33
CA GLU A 164 10.31 -1.00 7.12
C GLU A 164 9.37 -0.65 8.29
N GLN A 165 9.90 -0.66 9.51
CA GLN A 165 9.14 -0.26 10.71
C GLN A 165 9.65 1.04 11.31
N LEU A 166 8.73 1.95 11.62
CA LEU A 166 9.03 3.24 12.23
C LEU A 166 9.45 3.04 13.69
N GLN A 167 10.63 3.54 14.02
CA GLN A 167 11.22 3.52 15.35
C GLN A 167 10.83 4.76 16.16
N ALA A 168 11.04 4.69 17.48
CA ALA A 168 10.73 5.78 18.39
C ALA A 168 11.54 7.07 18.12
N ASP A 169 12.70 6.96 17.47
CA ASP A 169 13.54 8.09 17.07
C ASP A 169 13.09 8.76 15.76
N GLY A 170 12.02 8.25 15.13
CA GLY A 170 11.48 8.76 13.87
C GLY A 170 12.21 8.26 12.63
N THR A 171 13.06 7.23 12.74
CA THR A 171 13.70 6.57 11.60
C THR A 171 13.03 5.23 11.27
N TYR A 172 13.20 4.74 10.04
CA TYR A 172 12.78 3.39 9.67
C TYR A 172 13.93 2.41 9.79
N THR A 173 13.60 1.19 10.24
CA THR A 173 14.52 0.06 10.25
C THR A 173 13.89 -1.11 9.50
N THR A 174 14.67 -1.74 8.63
CA THR A 174 14.25 -2.94 7.92
C THR A 174 14.14 -4.10 8.91
N VAL A 175 13.01 -4.80 8.87
CA VAL A 175 12.71 -5.95 9.75
C VAL A 175 12.38 -7.19 8.92
N ALA A 176 12.58 -8.36 9.52
CA ALA A 176 12.30 -9.63 8.86
C ALA A 176 10.79 -9.96 8.76
N ASN A 177 9.97 -9.40 9.65
CA ASN A 177 8.55 -9.71 9.75
C ASN A 177 7.72 -8.43 9.79
N SER A 178 6.60 -8.43 9.07
CA SER A 178 5.58 -7.38 9.14
C SER A 178 4.93 -7.34 10.51
N ARG A 179 4.72 -6.16 11.06
CA ARG A 179 3.88 -5.90 12.23
C ARG A 179 2.42 -6.14 11.90
N SER A 180 1.99 -5.77 10.70
CA SER A 180 0.60 -5.93 10.24
C SER A 180 0.25 -7.39 9.99
N PHE A 181 1.21 -8.16 9.44
CA PHE A 181 1.09 -9.57 9.11
C PHE A 181 2.35 -10.36 9.57
N PRO A 182 2.53 -10.63 10.87
CA PRO A 182 3.76 -11.25 11.42
C PRO A 182 4.10 -12.64 10.86
N PHE A 183 3.09 -13.37 10.40
CA PHE A 183 3.22 -14.69 9.78
C PHE A 183 3.65 -14.64 8.31
N LEU A 184 3.61 -13.46 7.68
CA LEU A 184 3.86 -13.31 6.25
C LEU A 184 5.30 -12.86 6.02
N ALA A 185 6.14 -13.78 5.57
CA ALA A 185 7.51 -13.47 5.20
C ALA A 185 7.56 -12.63 3.91
N PRO A 186 8.44 -11.62 3.80
CA PRO A 186 8.57 -10.78 2.60
C PRO A 186 8.83 -11.59 1.33
N GLU A 187 9.59 -12.69 1.42
CA GLU A 187 9.90 -13.56 0.29
C GLU A 187 8.67 -14.29 -0.25
N GLU A 188 7.71 -14.61 0.62
CA GLU A 188 6.45 -15.23 0.19
C GLU A 188 5.54 -14.22 -0.51
N VAL A 189 5.57 -12.94 -0.11
CA VAL A 189 4.91 -11.86 -0.85
C VAL A 189 5.51 -11.73 -2.25
N VAL A 190 6.84 -11.66 -2.37
CA VAL A 190 7.53 -11.59 -3.66
C VAL A 190 7.20 -12.79 -4.54
N ARG A 191 7.20 -14.01 -3.96
CA ARG A 191 6.83 -15.24 -4.68
C ARG A 191 5.41 -15.13 -5.24
N TRP A 192 4.46 -14.63 -4.45
CA TRP A 192 3.09 -14.45 -4.87
C TRP A 192 2.97 -13.42 -6.01
N VAL A 193 3.64 -12.26 -5.89
CA VAL A 193 3.64 -11.21 -6.92
C VAL A 193 4.17 -11.75 -8.25
N ARG A 194 5.35 -12.41 -8.25
CA ARG A 194 5.94 -12.99 -9.47
C ARG A 194 5.06 -14.06 -10.13
N LEU A 195 4.36 -14.84 -9.32
CA LEU A 195 3.44 -15.87 -9.83
C LEU A 195 2.19 -15.25 -10.48
N ALA A 196 1.68 -14.17 -9.91
CA ALA A 196 0.53 -13.46 -10.46
C ALA A 196 0.89 -12.69 -11.74
N ASP A 197 2.08 -12.08 -11.77
CA ASP A 197 2.62 -11.34 -12.92
C ASP A 197 2.85 -12.22 -14.17
N THR A 198 3.32 -13.45 -13.98
CA THR A 198 3.58 -14.40 -15.09
C THR A 198 2.33 -14.96 -15.77
N HIS A 199 1.13 -14.74 -15.21
CA HIS A 199 -0.12 -15.18 -15.81
C HIS A 199 -0.93 -13.95 -16.25
N SER A 200 -0.73 -13.50 -17.50
CA SER A 200 -1.50 -12.39 -18.08
C SER A 200 -3.01 -12.62 -17.95
N GLY A 201 -3.63 -11.89 -17.03
CA GLY A 201 -5.05 -11.97 -16.71
C GLY A 201 -5.26 -12.33 -15.25
N TYR A 202 -6.02 -11.49 -14.54
CA TYR A 202 -6.37 -11.49 -13.10
C TYR A 202 -7.01 -12.78 -12.52
N PHE A 203 -6.79 -13.95 -13.14
CA PHE A 203 -7.50 -15.18 -12.85
C PHE A 203 -6.60 -16.34 -12.39
N VAL A 204 -5.52 -16.08 -11.64
CA VAL A 204 -4.85 -17.16 -10.89
C VAL A 204 -4.33 -16.81 -9.46
N PRO A 205 -5.07 -16.11 -8.56
CA PRO A 205 -4.62 -16.03 -7.15
C PRO A 205 -5.12 -17.19 -6.27
N PHE A 206 -6.30 -17.75 -6.57
CA PHE A 206 -7.07 -18.52 -5.57
C PHE A 206 -6.46 -19.87 -5.17
N ALA A 207 -5.82 -20.59 -6.10
CA ALA A 207 -5.26 -21.91 -5.83
C ALA A 207 -3.95 -21.87 -4.99
N ARG A 208 -3.29 -20.71 -4.89
CA ARG A 208 -1.96 -20.59 -4.25
C ARG A 208 -1.95 -19.81 -2.94
N ILE A 209 -2.98 -19.02 -2.66
CA ILE A 209 -3.24 -18.49 -1.30
C ILE A 209 -3.44 -19.64 -0.30
N SER A 210 -3.97 -20.76 -0.77
CA SER A 210 -4.06 -22.04 -0.06
C SER A 210 -2.69 -22.64 0.33
N HIS A 211 -1.64 -22.35 -0.44
CA HIS A 211 -0.27 -22.84 -0.16
C HIS A 211 0.44 -21.96 0.88
N LEU A 212 0.27 -20.63 0.78
CA LEU A 212 0.69 -19.68 1.82
C LEU A 212 0.10 -20.06 3.19
N ARG A 213 -1.16 -20.52 3.20
CA ARG A 213 -1.82 -21.05 4.40
C ARG A 213 -1.18 -22.32 4.99
N PHE A 214 -0.71 -23.26 4.19
CA PHE A 214 -0.06 -24.48 4.71
C PHE A 214 1.22 -24.14 5.51
N GLN A 215 1.90 -23.05 5.14
CA GLN A 215 3.04 -22.54 5.90
C GLN A 215 2.60 -21.78 7.16
N ILE A 216 1.51 -20.99 7.08
CA ILE A 216 0.97 -20.20 8.21
C ILE A 216 0.38 -21.10 9.31
N SER A 217 -0.35 -22.18 8.96
CA SER A 217 -0.93 -23.11 9.95
C SER A 217 0.11 -23.97 10.67
N ASN A 218 1.31 -24.14 10.09
CA ASN A 218 2.40 -24.94 10.66
C ASN A 218 3.40 -24.11 11.48
N GLN A 219 3.33 -22.78 11.44
CA GLN A 219 4.09 -21.93 12.36
C GLN A 219 3.26 -21.72 13.63
N GLN A 220 3.84 -22.00 14.80
CA GLN A 220 3.27 -21.58 16.08
C GLN A 220 3.26 -20.05 16.12
N ILE A 221 2.16 -19.42 15.70
CA ILE A 221 1.97 -17.98 15.82
C ILE A 221 1.88 -17.66 17.32
N GLY A 222 3.02 -17.30 17.90
CA GLY A 222 3.17 -16.99 19.32
C GLY A 222 2.46 -15.70 19.74
N ALA A 223 2.38 -15.51 21.06
CA ALA A 223 1.58 -14.52 21.80
C ALA A 223 1.82 -13.01 21.52
N GLN A 224 2.47 -12.64 20.42
CA GLN A 224 2.73 -11.25 20.02
C GLN A 224 1.83 -10.78 18.85
N ASN A 225 0.67 -11.41 18.64
CA ASN A 225 -0.28 -10.97 17.63
C ASN A 225 -1.05 -9.72 18.11
N PRO A 226 -0.97 -8.56 17.41
CA PRO A 226 -1.77 -7.39 17.76
C PRO A 226 -3.29 -7.59 17.58
N TRP A 227 -3.72 -8.73 17.02
CA TRP A 227 -5.10 -9.05 16.66
C TRP A 227 -5.78 -10.10 17.56
N GLY A 228 -5.12 -10.59 18.62
CA GLY A 228 -5.54 -11.79 19.36
C GLY A 228 -5.11 -13.08 18.64
N PRO A 229 -5.36 -14.29 19.15
CA PRO A 229 -5.06 -15.51 18.38
C PRO A 229 -5.85 -15.48 17.06
N TYR A 230 -5.17 -15.66 15.91
CA TYR A 230 -5.89 -15.83 14.65
C TYR A 230 -6.79 -17.07 14.79
N GLU A 231 -8.07 -16.95 14.40
CA GLU A 231 -8.93 -18.13 14.34
C GLU A 231 -8.28 -19.15 13.41
N THR A 232 -7.90 -20.31 13.97
CA THR A 232 -7.38 -21.42 13.17
C THR A 232 -8.49 -21.91 12.27
N ILE A 233 -8.34 -21.67 10.96
CA ILE A 233 -9.17 -22.32 9.98
C ILE A 233 -8.59 -23.73 9.84
N GLU A 234 -9.30 -24.74 10.34
CA GLU A 234 -8.74 -26.09 10.55
C GLU A 234 -8.60 -26.90 9.26
N ASP A 235 -9.35 -26.56 8.20
CA ASP A 235 -9.35 -27.33 6.95
C ASP A 235 -9.16 -26.44 5.71
N ARG A 236 -8.10 -26.74 4.94
CA ARG A 236 -7.73 -26.07 3.69
C ARG A 236 -8.87 -26.09 2.69
N ASP A 237 -9.50 -27.25 2.54
CA ASP A 237 -10.48 -27.52 1.50
C ASP A 237 -11.87 -26.98 1.88
N GLU A 238 -12.13 -26.87 3.19
CA GLU A 238 -13.33 -26.20 3.74
C GLU A 238 -13.29 -24.69 3.55
N TRP A 239 -12.16 -24.02 3.83
CA TRP A 239 -12.04 -22.58 3.56
C TRP A 239 -12.04 -22.26 2.08
N LEU A 240 -11.42 -23.10 1.25
CA LEU A 240 -11.46 -22.91 -0.19
C LEU A 240 -12.89 -23.02 -0.69
N ARG A 241 -13.69 -23.96 -0.17
CA ARG A 241 -15.13 -23.99 -0.40
C ARG A 241 -15.80 -22.72 0.12
N GLN A 242 -15.62 -22.34 1.38
CA GLN A 242 -16.24 -21.14 1.95
C GLN A 242 -15.87 -19.84 1.21
N LEU A 243 -14.64 -19.69 0.76
CA LEU A 243 -14.20 -18.54 -0.03
C LEU A 243 -14.74 -18.61 -1.47
N GLN A 244 -14.71 -19.78 -2.11
CA GLN A 244 -15.31 -19.96 -3.44
C GLN A 244 -16.82 -19.74 -3.43
N ASP A 245 -17.48 -20.20 -2.38
CA ASP A 245 -18.92 -20.04 -2.13
C ASP A 245 -19.21 -18.57 -1.83
N TRP A 246 -18.45 -17.91 -0.95
CA TRP A 246 -18.58 -16.47 -0.71
C TRP A 246 -18.33 -15.63 -1.97
N ILE A 247 -17.31 -15.93 -2.77
CA ILE A 247 -17.07 -15.23 -4.04
C ILE A 247 -18.24 -15.43 -5.01
N ARG A 248 -18.76 -16.66 -5.10
CA ARG A 248 -19.87 -17.02 -6.00
C ARG A 248 -21.20 -16.41 -5.56
N GLU A 249 -21.45 -16.37 -4.26
CA GLU A 249 -22.74 -15.99 -3.67
C GLU A 249 -22.82 -14.51 -3.31
N GLU A 250 -21.72 -13.90 -2.87
CA GLU A 250 -21.71 -12.52 -2.37
C GLU A 250 -21.02 -11.54 -3.32
N LEU A 251 -19.94 -11.94 -4.00
CA LEU A 251 -19.14 -11.03 -4.84
C LEU A 251 -19.61 -11.01 -6.30
N ALA A 252 -19.83 -12.18 -6.90
CA ALA A 252 -20.21 -12.32 -8.31
C ALA A 252 -21.57 -11.65 -8.67
N PRO A 253 -22.62 -11.72 -7.84
CA PRO A 253 -23.90 -11.05 -8.15
C PRO A 253 -23.81 -9.53 -8.08
N ARG A 254 -22.88 -8.99 -7.27
CA ARG A 254 -22.71 -7.54 -7.08
C ARG A 254 -21.87 -6.88 -8.19
N LEU A 255 -21.11 -7.67 -8.94
CA LEU A 255 -20.33 -7.23 -10.10
C LEU A 255 -21.07 -7.40 -11.43
N GLY A 256 -22.18 -8.15 -11.45
CA GLY A 256 -23.00 -8.43 -12.64
C GLY A 256 -24.31 -7.66 -12.74
N GLY A 257 -24.55 -6.68 -11.87
CA GLY A 257 -25.75 -5.84 -11.85
C GLY A 257 -25.49 -4.43 -12.37
N GLY A 258 -25.29 -4.28 -13.68
CA GLY A 258 -25.17 -3.02 -14.40
C GLY A 258 -25.57 -3.20 -15.86
#